data_AF-A0A8J7RED5-F1
#
_entry.id   AF-A0A8J7RED5-F1
#
_cell.length_a   1.000
_cell.length_b   1.000
_cell.length_c   1.000
_cell.angle_alpha   90.00
_cell.angle_beta   90.00
_cell.angle_gamma   90.00
#
_symmetry.space_group_name_H-M   'P 1'
#
loop_
_entity.id
_entity.type
_entity.pdbx_description
1 polymer ?
#
loop_
_entity_poly.entity_id
_entity_poly.type
_entity_poly.pdbx_seq_one_letter_code
_entity_poly.pdbx_strand_id
1 'polypeptide(L)'
;MTALVPLTGLLAAVAASVAGLAPAPTAAVPGAVPLSAEYTLPFVGPGTYLIFGIVLAPVYAMVAAWFIGDPSDRFAGLLGVGYLAGLTTVLWGSLFVATIIIGTVFF
;
A
#
# COMPACT_ATOMS: atom_id res chain seq x y z
N MET A 1 22.74 -26.69 -31.03
CA MET A 1 22.97 -27.81 -30.09
C MET A 1 22.18 -27.50 -28.83
N THR A 2 20.92 -27.91 -28.80
CA THR A 2 19.92 -27.59 -27.78
C THR A 2 20.12 -28.56 -26.61
N ALA A 3 20.65 -28.10 -25.49
CA ALA A 3 20.80 -28.93 -24.30
C ALA A 3 19.44 -29.09 -23.62
N LEU A 4 18.83 -30.27 -23.79
CA LEU A 4 17.73 -30.75 -22.95
C LEU A 4 18.22 -30.80 -21.51
N VAL A 5 17.79 -29.84 -20.68
CA VAL A 5 17.96 -29.92 -19.23
C VAL A 5 17.22 -31.18 -18.75
N PRO A 6 17.90 -32.14 -18.09
CA PRO A 6 17.27 -33.39 -17.69
C PRO A 6 16.19 -33.11 -16.65
N LEU A 7 15.01 -33.68 -16.86
CA LEU A 7 13.83 -33.55 -15.99
C LEU A 7 14.13 -33.98 -14.54
N THR A 8 15.12 -34.85 -14.36
CA THR A 8 15.73 -35.25 -13.08
C THR A 8 16.40 -34.09 -12.34
N GLY A 9 17.05 -33.17 -13.06
CA GLY A 9 17.65 -31.96 -12.47
C GLY A 9 16.58 -30.96 -12.02
N LEU A 10 15.46 -30.88 -12.73
CA LEU A 10 14.33 -30.03 -12.36
C LEU A 10 13.59 -30.56 -11.12
N LEU A 11 13.43 -31.88 -11.02
CA LEU A 11 12.90 -32.54 -9.81
C LEU A 11 13.83 -32.40 -8.61
N ALA A 12 15.15 -32.48 -8.80
CA ALA A 12 16.13 -32.24 -7.73
C ALA A 12 16.09 -30.79 -7.23
N ALA A 13 15.93 -29.82 -8.13
CA ALA A 13 15.77 -28.41 -7.77
C ALA A 13 14.47 -28.15 -7.00
N VAL A 14 13.35 -28.77 -7.40
CA VAL A 14 12.09 -28.70 -6.66
C VAL A 14 12.23 -29.37 -5.29
N ALA A 15 12.82 -30.55 -5.18
CA ALA A 15 13.04 -31.22 -3.90
C ALA A 15 13.92 -30.37 -2.95
N ALA A 16 14.95 -29.70 -3.46
CA ALA A 16 15.77 -28.77 -2.70
C ALA A 16 14.97 -27.56 -2.20
N SER A 17 13.99 -27.07 -2.97
CA SER A 17 13.11 -25.97 -2.56
C SER A 17 12.17 -26.34 -1.41
N VAL A 18 11.79 -27.63 -1.27
CA VAL A 18 10.93 -28.10 -0.16
C VAL A 18 11.75 -28.49 1.07
N ALA A 19 13.01 -28.90 0.91
CA ALA A 19 13.90 -29.21 2.02
C ALA A 19 14.28 -27.97 2.88
N GLY A 20 14.02 -26.76 2.37
CA GLY A 20 14.12 -25.51 3.14
C GLY A 20 12.95 -25.23 4.11
N LEU A 21 11.93 -26.09 4.17
CA LEU A 21 10.75 -25.96 5.04
C LEU A 21 10.83 -26.80 6.33
N ALA A 22 12.03 -27.18 6.77
CA ALA A 22 12.22 -27.60 8.15
C ALA A 22 12.24 -26.33 9.05
N PRO A 23 11.47 -26.27 10.15
CA PRO A 23 11.61 -25.17 11.11
C PRO A 23 12.97 -25.30 11.78
N ALA A 24 13.97 -24.59 11.25
CA ALA A 24 15.26 -24.46 11.88
C ALA A 24 15.08 -23.72 13.22
N PRO A 25 15.74 -24.16 14.30
CA PRO A 25 15.74 -23.43 15.56
C PRO A 25 16.25 -22.00 15.29
N THR A 26 15.55 -21.02 15.86
CA THR A 26 15.79 -19.59 15.74
C THR A 26 17.22 -19.21 16.12
N ALA A 27 18.14 -19.32 15.15
CA ALA A 27 19.43 -18.66 15.19
C ALA A 27 19.21 -17.24 14.68
N ALA A 28 19.33 -16.27 15.59
CA ALA A 28 19.25 -14.85 15.27
C ALA A 28 20.21 -14.52 14.12
N VAL A 29 19.67 -14.10 12.98
CA VAL A 29 20.45 -13.60 11.85
C VAL A 29 21.12 -12.29 12.28
N PRO A 30 22.46 -12.23 12.42
CA PRO A 30 23.14 -10.99 12.78
C PRO A 30 23.13 -10.09 11.54
N GLY A 31 22.19 -9.16 11.50
CA GLY A 31 21.95 -8.29 10.35
C GLY A 31 20.47 -8.17 9.94
N ALA A 32 19.55 -8.82 10.64
CA ALA A 32 18.13 -8.47 10.56
C ALA A 32 17.96 -7.06 11.14
N VAL A 33 18.05 -6.04 10.27
CA VAL A 33 17.64 -4.68 10.61
C VAL A 33 16.19 -4.80 11.08
N PRO A 34 15.87 -4.39 12.32
CA PRO A 34 14.49 -4.40 12.77
C PRO A 34 13.68 -3.48 11.83
N LEU A 35 12.85 -4.08 10.97
CA LEU A 35 11.82 -3.36 10.20
C LEU A 35 10.79 -2.66 11.10
N SER A 36 10.90 -2.87 12.41
CA SER A 36 10.09 -2.27 13.47
C SER A 36 10.75 -1.04 14.11
N ALA A 37 11.77 -0.44 13.49
CA ALA A 37 12.37 0.81 13.96
C ALA A 37 11.28 1.90 14.05
N GLU A 38 10.61 1.97 15.18
CA GLU A 38 10.15 3.17 15.88
C GLU A 38 9.49 4.27 15.02
N TYR A 39 8.72 3.90 14.00
CA TYR A 39 7.81 4.81 13.26
C TYR A 39 6.41 4.87 13.89
N THR A 40 6.31 4.78 15.21
CA THR A 40 5.04 4.93 15.93
C THR A 40 5.03 6.28 16.60
N LEU A 41 4.36 7.25 15.97
CA LEU A 41 3.62 8.22 16.77
C LEU A 41 2.53 7.43 17.52
N PRO A 42 2.22 7.74 18.80
CA PRO A 42 1.41 6.88 19.67
C PRO A 42 -0.04 6.63 19.18
N PHE A 43 -0.45 7.22 18.06
CA PHE A 43 -1.77 7.13 17.44
C PHE A 43 -1.73 6.69 15.96
N VAL A 44 -0.55 6.45 15.37
CA VAL A 44 -0.42 6.11 13.95
C VAL A 44 0.39 4.83 13.79
N GLY A 45 -0.26 3.79 13.27
CA GLY A 45 0.41 2.52 12.95
C GLY A 45 1.31 2.61 11.71
N PRO A 46 2.28 1.69 11.56
CA PRO A 46 3.20 1.66 10.42
C PRO A 46 2.50 1.67 9.06
N GLY A 47 1.35 0.99 8.94
CA GLY A 47 0.57 0.94 7.69
C GLY A 47 0.06 2.31 7.23
N THR A 48 -0.27 3.22 8.16
CA THR A 48 -0.73 4.57 7.80
C THR A 48 0.39 5.36 7.13
N TYR A 49 1.64 5.24 7.62
CA TYR A 49 2.78 5.88 6.97
C TYR A 49 3.03 5.33 5.56
N LEU A 50 2.83 4.03 5.34
CA LEU A 50 2.97 3.45 4.00
C LEU A 50 1.88 3.97 3.04
N ILE A 51 0.62 4.01 3.48
CA ILE A 51 -0.49 4.45 2.65
C ILE A 51 -0.38 5.94 2.34
N PHE A 52 -0.23 6.79 3.36
CA PHE A 52 -0.19 8.24 3.16
C PHE A 52 1.16 8.73 2.63
N GLY A 53 2.26 8.08 3.01
CA GLY A 53 3.61 8.50 2.64
C GLY A 53 4.08 7.96 1.30
N ILE A 54 3.86 6.67 1.01
CA ILE A 54 4.38 6.03 -0.22
C ILE A 54 3.28 5.94 -1.28
N VAL A 55 2.12 5.39 -0.94
CA VAL A 55 1.05 5.14 -1.91
C VAL A 55 0.38 6.45 -2.35
N LEU A 56 0.16 7.39 -1.44
CA LEU A 56 -0.45 8.69 -1.76
C LEU A 56 0.55 9.76 -2.22
N ALA A 57 1.85 9.56 -2.04
CA ALA A 57 2.86 10.54 -2.47
C ALA A 57 2.72 10.98 -3.93
N PRO A 58 2.50 10.08 -4.91
CA PRO A 58 2.29 10.48 -6.30
C PRO A 58 1.06 11.36 -6.49
N VAL A 59 -0.03 11.07 -5.76
CA VAL A 59 -1.27 11.87 -5.82
C VAL A 59 -1.01 13.27 -5.25
N TYR A 60 -0.29 13.36 -4.13
CA TYR A 60 0.09 14.66 -3.57
C TYR A 60 1.00 15.45 -4.50
N ALA A 61 1.97 14.81 -5.12
CA ALA A 61 2.84 15.46 -6.10
C ALA A 61 2.04 15.98 -7.30
N MET A 62 1.08 15.19 -7.79
CA MET A 62 0.22 15.57 -8.91
C MET A 62 -0.70 16.75 -8.58
N VAL A 63 -1.30 16.76 -7.38
CA VAL A 63 -2.11 17.90 -6.91
C VAL A 63 -1.24 19.14 -6.67
N ALA A 64 -0.04 18.99 -6.11
CA ALA A 64 0.90 20.10 -5.92
C ALA A 64 1.35 20.69 -7.27
N ALA A 65 1.57 19.82 -8.26
CA ALA A 65 1.98 20.23 -9.61
C ALA A 65 0.93 21.12 -10.30
N TRP A 66 -0.36 20.98 -9.99
CA TRP A 66 -1.40 21.88 -10.51
C TRP A 66 -1.19 23.35 -10.12
N PHE A 67 -0.57 23.61 -8.97
CA PHE A 67 -0.35 24.96 -8.46
C PHE A 67 1.05 25.50 -8.76
N ILE A 68 2.02 24.62 -8.98
CA ILE A 68 3.45 24.96 -9.17
C ILE A 68 3.86 24.89 -10.65
N GLY A 69 3.15 24.14 -11.49
CA GLY A 69 3.43 24.03 -12.91
C GLY A 69 3.24 25.36 -13.66
N ASP A 70 3.93 25.53 -14.79
CA ASP A 70 3.76 26.67 -15.69
C ASP A 70 3.19 26.15 -17.03
N PRO A 71 2.05 26.66 -17.53
CA PRO A 71 1.16 27.67 -16.91
C PRO A 71 0.31 27.10 -15.76
N SER A 72 0.24 27.80 -14.63
CA SER A 72 -0.69 27.50 -13.52
C SER A 72 -1.83 28.50 -13.43
N ASP A 73 -3.05 27.99 -13.34
CA ASP A 73 -4.24 28.75 -12.97
C ASP A 73 -4.76 28.25 -11.61
N ARG A 74 -4.61 29.10 -10.59
CA ARG A 74 -5.01 28.77 -9.21
C ARG A 74 -6.51 28.56 -9.07
N PHE A 75 -7.34 29.24 -9.86
CA PHE A 75 -8.79 29.07 -9.78
C PHE A 75 -9.20 27.70 -10.32
N ALA A 76 -8.63 27.30 -11.46
CA ALA A 76 -8.83 25.96 -12.01
C ALA A 76 -8.32 24.87 -11.05
N GLY A 77 -7.13 25.07 -10.46
CA GLY A 77 -6.56 24.14 -9.47
C GLY A 77 -7.43 24.00 -8.23
N LEU A 78 -7.93 25.10 -7.67
CA LEU A 78 -8.84 25.07 -6.51
C LEU A 78 -10.18 24.40 -6.84
N LEU A 79 -10.71 24.61 -8.04
CA LEU A 79 -11.92 23.95 -8.50
C LEU A 79 -11.71 22.42 -8.61
N GLY A 80 -10.57 22.00 -9.13
CA GLY A 80 -10.17 20.59 -9.18
C GLY A 80 -10.02 19.97 -7.78
N VAL A 81 -9.35 20.65 -6.85
CA VAL A 81 -9.21 20.18 -5.46
C VAL A 81 -10.56 20.12 -4.74
N GLY A 82 -11.41 21.13 -4.93
CA GLY A 82 -12.77 21.14 -4.39
C GLY A 82 -13.60 19.96 -4.90
N TYR A 83 -13.47 19.62 -6.19
CA TYR A 83 -14.12 18.45 -6.77
C TYR A 83 -13.58 17.13 -6.20
N LEU A 84 -12.26 16.97 -6.08
CA LEU A 84 -11.65 15.79 -5.48
C LEU A 84 -12.13 15.59 -4.04
N ALA A 85 -12.06 16.63 -3.21
CA ALA A 85 -12.52 16.59 -1.84
C ALA A 85 -14.02 16.27 -1.77
N GLY A 86 -14.85 16.96 -2.56
CA GLY A 86 -16.28 16.74 -2.60
C GLY A 86 -16.67 15.31 -2.99
N LEU A 87 -16.07 14.77 -4.06
CA LEU A 87 -16.33 13.40 -4.48
C LEU A 87 -15.92 12.38 -3.41
N THR A 88 -14.74 12.54 -2.81
CA THR A 88 -14.30 11.64 -1.73
C THR A 88 -15.25 11.72 -0.54
N THR A 89 -15.68 12.91 -0.15
CA THR A 89 -16.65 13.11 0.94
C THR A 89 -18.01 12.50 0.61
N VAL A 90 -18.52 12.62 -0.62
CA VAL A 90 -19.79 11.99 -1.02
C VAL A 90 -19.68 10.47 -1.03
N LEU A 91 -18.57 9.91 -1.51
CA LEU A 91 -18.35 8.47 -1.53
C LEU A 91 -18.31 7.91 -0.11
N TRP A 92 -17.50 8.50 0.75
CA TRP A 92 -17.39 8.06 2.14
C TRP A 92 -18.66 8.36 2.95
N GLY A 93 -19.23 9.55 2.76
CA GLY A 93 -20.43 10.00 3.46
C GLY A 93 -21.64 9.15 3.09
N SER A 94 -21.83 8.81 1.81
CA SER A 94 -22.91 7.91 1.40
C SER A 94 -22.72 6.49 1.94
N LEU A 95 -21.48 5.98 1.99
CA LEU A 95 -21.18 4.68 2.59
C LEU A 95 -21.47 4.66 4.09
N PHE A 96 -21.12 5.74 4.79
CA PHE A 96 -21.44 5.92 6.20
C PHE A 96 -22.95 5.99 6.45
N VAL A 97 -23.68 6.79 5.67
CA VAL A 97 -25.15 6.89 5.75
C VAL A 97 -25.80 5.53 5.45
N ALA A 98 -25.34 4.81 4.41
CA ALA A 98 -25.84 3.48 4.09
C ALA A 98 -25.67 2.51 5.26
N THR A 99 -24.53 2.59 5.97
CA THR A 99 -24.26 1.76 7.15
C THR A 99 -25.22 2.07 8.29
N ILE A 100 -25.51 3.35 8.55
CA ILE A 100 -26.50 3.75 9.56
C ILE A 100 -27.90 3.25 9.20
N ILE A 101 -28.31 3.37 7.93
CA ILE A 101 -29.61 2.91 7.46
C ILE A 101 -29.75 1.40 7.67
N ILE A 102 -28.74 0.62 7.26
CA ILE A 102 -28.71 -0.82 7.49
C ILE A 102 -28.81 -1.12 8.99
N GLY A 103 -28.02 -0.43 9.81
CA GLY A 103 -28.08 -0.56 11.27
C GLY A 103 -29.47 -0.32 11.84
N THR A 104 -30.17 0.72 11.36
CA THR A 104 -31.50 1.13 11.84
C THR A 104 -32.63 0.22 11.35
N VAL A 105 -32.50 -0.38 10.17
CA VAL A 105 -33.56 -1.23 9.58
C VAL A 105 -33.49 -2.66 10.09
N PHE A 106 -32.28 -3.17 10.38
CA PHE A 106 -32.06 -4.58 10.68
C PHE A 106 -31.76 -4.90 12.16
N PHE A 107 -31.47 -3.90 13.01
CA PHE A 107 -31.21 -4.07 14.44
C PHE A 107 -32.06 -3.11 15.27
#